data_AF-A0A7V6L8S6-F1
#
_entry.id   AF-A0A7V6L8S6-F1
#
_cell.length_a   1.000
_cell.length_b   1.000
_cell.length_c   1.000
_cell.angle_alpha   90.00
_cell.angle_beta   90.00
_cell.angle_gamma   90.00
#
_symmetry.space_group_name_H-M   'P 1'
#
loop_
_entity.id
_entity.type
_entity.pdbx_description
1 polymer ?
#
loop_
_entity_poly.entity_id
_entity_poly.type
_entity_poly.pdbx_seq_one_letter_code
_entity_poly.pdbx_strand_id
1 'polypeptide(L)'
;MRKIIHYIVSLALVALISCEYNDEYFPGLDELAAPVDIKNKDLVLTEADYAAISNLSANKTLATQEGVSAELSNLKTTQTFSSALKAARYIPNYLASLYKAADDKSVVRVTYNYQDEAPAHLAELAATGIYTLSTNDYKTVWSGEPILYLTPEKPLSRFVNTFLTTAYPDAEAGTLKAVVYNYSEEEPGDFVDPVPTQISEDFSSITANAQVELASWVNYVEKGSKGWEGKLYDGNLYPQFSAFGAGGEAIAWLITPEVNLSQSVSPTLSFDVNIGYFNAYLLQVLVSQDYAGGDPNEATWEDVTHHFAFYNTGNSNTNLYIAGMLDMSGYKDNNVRVAFRYAGDANNSKTSTYQIDNVQLGDDTDIAVQTVFAEGFENGLDAWDNITLSGTKAWSVTSYQNDYRAVFSAHNADPAELQDGWLVSPGISVPAEGHSQLSLNLVVGYYNHDCLSVLVSDDYAGDVEAATWTDVTDAFVFPQNATNYSPVLNVGAASLNAFKGKDIVVALRYQGDNSVPQSTTYQIYDVKVNTYTRAAKKSASMLKAATVQNNIYTLYRFNGSAWQPENSAVILSPSDYTAMGISYFSSSNPAENYLPTFL
;
A
#
# COMPACT_ATOMS: atom_id res chain seq x y z
N MET A 1 86.16 32.70 -94.11
CA MET A 1 85.07 32.45 -93.14
C MET A 1 83.72 32.28 -93.86
N ARG A 2 83.45 31.14 -94.51
CA ARG A 2 82.15 30.89 -95.21
C ARG A 2 81.56 29.47 -95.05
N LYS A 3 82.34 28.49 -94.57
CA LYS A 3 81.90 27.09 -94.44
C LYS A 3 81.27 26.73 -93.08
N ILE A 4 81.44 27.55 -92.04
CA ILE A 4 80.93 27.26 -90.68
C ILE A 4 79.48 27.72 -90.49
N ILE A 5 79.09 28.87 -91.05
CA ILE A 5 77.74 29.43 -90.90
C ILE A 5 76.66 28.51 -91.49
N HIS A 6 76.95 27.85 -92.63
CA HIS A 6 76.00 26.92 -93.26
C HIS A 6 75.70 25.68 -92.42
N TYR A 7 76.62 25.23 -91.57
CA TYR A 7 76.40 24.09 -90.67
C TYR A 7 75.64 24.46 -89.39
N ILE A 8 75.65 25.73 -88.98
CA ILE A 8 74.93 26.20 -87.79
C ILE A 8 73.46 26.47 -88.14
N VAL A 9 73.16 26.99 -89.33
CA VAL A 9 71.78 27.20 -89.80
C VAL A 9 71.06 25.87 -90.07
N SER A 10 71.75 24.84 -90.59
CA SER A 10 71.16 23.52 -90.77
C SER A 10 70.90 22.78 -89.45
N LEU A 11 71.71 23.00 -88.41
CA LEU A 11 71.47 22.43 -87.08
C LEU A 11 70.29 23.11 -86.37
N ALA A 12 70.10 24.43 -86.57
CA ALA A 12 68.98 25.17 -86.03
C ALA A 12 67.63 24.79 -86.65
N LEU A 13 67.60 24.41 -87.94
CA LEU A 13 66.36 23.92 -88.58
C LEU A 13 65.91 22.56 -88.01
N VAL A 14 66.84 21.68 -87.64
CA VAL A 14 66.51 20.37 -87.04
C VAL A 14 65.92 20.51 -85.64
N ALA A 15 66.29 21.55 -84.88
CA ALA A 15 65.74 21.84 -83.56
C ALA A 15 64.35 22.51 -83.57
N LEU A 16 63.87 23.00 -84.72
CA LEU A 16 62.52 23.58 -84.86
C LEU A 16 61.49 22.57 -85.38
N ILE A 17 61.93 21.52 -86.08
CA ILE A 17 61.04 20.44 -86.56
C ILE A 17 60.75 19.41 -85.45
N SER A 18 61.59 19.31 -84.42
CA SER A 18 61.41 18.33 -83.33
C SER A 18 60.19 18.56 -82.43
N CYS A 19 59.58 19.76 -82.46
CA CYS A 19 58.29 19.99 -81.78
C CYS A 19 57.12 19.47 -82.63
N GLU A 20 56.98 19.94 -83.88
CA GLU A 20 55.92 19.45 -84.79
C GLU A 20 56.00 17.93 -85.03
N TYR A 21 57.21 17.35 -85.09
CA TYR A 21 57.38 15.91 -85.27
C TYR A 21 56.84 15.08 -84.09
N ASN A 22 56.95 15.58 -82.86
CA ASN A 22 56.39 14.90 -81.69
C ASN A 22 54.86 15.02 -81.66
N ASP A 23 54.31 16.19 -81.98
CA ASP A 23 52.85 16.41 -82.01
C ASP A 23 52.15 15.63 -83.14
N GLU A 24 52.77 15.53 -84.33
CA GLU A 24 52.17 14.84 -85.50
C GLU A 24 52.30 13.31 -85.43
N TYR A 25 53.42 12.78 -84.90
CA TYR A 25 53.71 11.34 -84.91
C TYR A 25 53.64 10.65 -83.54
N PHE A 26 53.61 11.40 -82.44
CA PHE A 26 53.48 10.87 -81.07
C PHE A 26 52.44 11.63 -80.23
N PRO A 27 51.17 11.75 -80.69
CA PRO A 27 50.11 12.37 -79.90
C PRO A 27 49.97 11.67 -78.53
N GLY A 28 50.14 12.44 -77.45
CA GLY A 28 50.18 11.95 -76.07
C GLY A 28 51.58 11.75 -75.48
N LEU A 29 52.67 12.08 -76.18
CA LEU A 29 54.03 11.97 -75.61
C LEU A 29 54.25 12.89 -74.40
N ASP A 30 53.67 14.09 -74.40
CA ASP A 30 53.68 14.99 -73.25
C ASP A 30 52.81 14.50 -72.08
N GLU A 31 51.75 13.73 -72.36
CA GLU A 31 50.94 13.04 -71.32
C GLU A 31 51.69 11.85 -70.69
N LEU A 32 52.71 11.31 -71.38
CA LEU A 32 53.59 10.24 -70.90
C LEU A 32 54.80 10.74 -70.09
N ALA A 33 54.97 12.07 -69.94
CA ALA A 33 56.17 12.68 -69.37
C ALA A 33 56.20 12.79 -67.83
N ALA A 34 55.13 12.40 -67.12
CA ALA A 34 55.08 12.34 -65.66
C ALA A 34 54.69 10.92 -65.17
N PRO A 35 55.44 10.30 -64.24
CA PRO A 35 55.02 9.04 -63.64
C PRO A 35 53.84 9.28 -62.69
N VAL A 36 52.63 8.96 -63.17
CA VAL A 36 51.39 9.13 -62.40
C VAL A 36 51.21 8.00 -61.39
N ASP A 37 51.22 8.31 -60.10
CA ASP A 37 51.10 7.38 -58.97
C ASP A 37 49.70 7.41 -58.34
N ILE A 38 48.68 7.13 -59.17
CA ILE A 38 47.29 6.97 -58.71
C ILE A 38 47.18 5.73 -57.82
N LYS A 39 46.81 5.93 -56.55
CA LYS A 39 46.52 4.84 -55.61
C LYS A 39 45.09 4.36 -55.80
N ASN A 40 44.92 3.03 -55.79
CA ASN A 40 43.63 2.38 -55.54
C ASN A 40 43.89 1.32 -54.46
N LYS A 41 43.42 1.57 -53.24
CA LYS A 41 43.73 0.76 -52.05
C LYS A 41 42.53 0.61 -51.13
N ASP A 42 42.37 -0.57 -50.55
CA ASP A 42 41.56 -0.78 -49.35
C ASP A 42 42.51 -0.78 -48.13
N LEU A 43 42.12 -0.07 -47.06
CA LEU A 43 42.85 0.02 -45.78
C LEU A 43 41.88 -0.32 -44.65
N VAL A 44 42.18 -1.37 -43.89
CA VAL A 44 41.47 -1.68 -42.64
C VAL A 44 42.36 -1.22 -41.49
N LEU A 45 41.87 -0.31 -40.64
CA LEU A 45 42.66 0.25 -39.55
C LEU A 45 42.91 -0.79 -38.45
N THR A 46 44.18 -0.98 -38.11
CA THR A 46 44.66 -1.77 -36.97
C THR A 46 44.89 -0.90 -35.74
N GLU A 47 45.13 -1.52 -34.58
CA GLU A 47 45.56 -0.84 -33.35
C GLU A 47 46.72 0.14 -33.58
N ALA A 48 47.71 -0.26 -34.40
CA ALA A 48 48.86 0.57 -34.73
C ALA A 48 48.46 1.81 -35.56
N ASP A 49 47.48 1.68 -36.46
CA ASP A 49 46.95 2.80 -37.23
C ASP A 49 46.18 3.78 -36.33
N TYR A 50 45.33 3.31 -35.42
CA TYR A 50 44.64 4.17 -34.45
C TYR A 50 45.64 4.92 -33.54
N ALA A 51 46.67 4.23 -33.07
CA ALA A 51 47.74 4.85 -32.30
C ALA A 51 48.52 5.90 -33.12
N ALA A 52 48.74 5.67 -34.41
CA ALA A 52 49.39 6.63 -35.31
C ALA A 52 48.49 7.85 -35.61
N ILE A 53 47.20 7.64 -35.90
CA ILE A 53 46.19 8.69 -36.13
C ILE A 53 46.07 9.59 -34.89
N SER A 54 45.95 8.99 -33.71
CA SER A 54 45.91 9.67 -32.40
C SER A 54 47.16 10.51 -32.15
N ASN A 55 48.34 10.01 -32.57
CA ASN A 55 49.60 10.69 -32.30
C ASN A 55 50.04 11.73 -33.33
N LEU A 56 49.45 11.73 -34.53
CA LEU A 56 49.84 12.58 -35.65
C LEU A 56 49.68 14.07 -35.32
N SER A 57 50.74 14.87 -35.50
CA SER A 57 50.77 16.28 -35.11
C SER A 57 49.68 17.13 -35.80
N ALA A 58 49.34 16.84 -37.06
CA ALA A 58 48.25 17.51 -37.76
C ALA A 58 46.88 17.25 -37.10
N ASN A 59 46.63 16.00 -36.67
CA ASN A 59 45.42 15.62 -35.96
C ASN A 59 45.35 16.24 -34.57
N LYS A 60 46.46 16.27 -33.82
CA LYS A 60 46.52 16.95 -32.52
C LYS A 60 46.18 18.43 -32.63
N THR A 61 46.72 19.13 -33.64
CA THR A 61 46.37 20.54 -33.91
C THR A 61 44.88 20.70 -34.25
N LEU A 62 44.32 19.83 -35.09
CA LEU A 62 42.90 19.88 -35.46
C LEU A 62 41.98 19.60 -34.26
N ALA A 63 42.29 18.61 -33.43
CA ALA A 63 41.51 18.28 -32.24
C ALA A 63 41.53 19.39 -31.18
N THR A 64 42.63 20.14 -31.05
CA THR A 64 42.66 21.35 -30.21
C THR A 64 41.76 22.46 -30.76
N GLN A 65 41.65 22.60 -32.10
CA GLN A 65 40.75 23.58 -32.73
C GLN A 65 39.28 23.18 -32.65
N GLU A 66 38.99 21.88 -32.73
CA GLU A 66 37.62 21.32 -32.65
C GLU A 66 37.17 21.00 -31.21
N GLY A 67 38.04 21.16 -30.22
CA GLY A 67 37.74 20.92 -28.79
C GLY A 67 37.77 19.44 -28.36
N VAL A 68 38.09 18.51 -29.27
CA VAL A 68 38.01 17.05 -29.08
C VAL A 68 39.37 16.39 -28.77
N SER A 69 40.22 17.07 -28.00
CA SER A 69 41.58 16.61 -27.70
C SER A 69 41.64 15.36 -26.80
N ALA A 70 40.63 15.14 -25.94
CA ALA A 70 40.58 13.98 -25.06
C ALA A 70 40.21 12.72 -25.85
N GLU A 71 39.21 12.85 -26.72
CA GLU A 71 38.68 11.85 -27.64
C GLU A 71 39.78 11.38 -28.61
N LEU A 72 40.53 12.31 -29.22
CA LEU A 72 41.68 11.96 -30.06
C LEU A 72 42.77 11.24 -29.26
N SER A 73 43.03 11.64 -28.01
CA SER A 73 44.01 10.96 -27.14
C SER A 73 43.56 9.55 -26.76
N ASN A 74 42.25 9.33 -26.61
CA ASN A 74 41.64 8.05 -26.26
C ASN A 74 41.49 7.10 -27.46
N LEU A 75 41.47 7.62 -28.70
CA LEU A 75 41.36 6.82 -29.95
C LEU A 75 42.34 5.64 -30.02
N LYS A 76 43.57 5.80 -29.52
CA LYS A 76 44.58 4.72 -29.47
C LYS A 76 44.17 3.52 -28.60
N THR A 77 43.25 3.73 -27.66
CA THR A 77 42.80 2.76 -26.66
C THR A 77 41.39 2.27 -26.99
N THR A 78 40.48 3.16 -27.43
CA THR A 78 39.13 2.76 -27.85
C THR A 78 39.11 2.07 -29.21
N GLN A 79 40.08 2.40 -30.09
CA GLN A 79 40.14 1.92 -31.48
C GLN A 79 38.86 2.19 -32.27
N THR A 80 38.10 3.23 -31.90
CA THR A 80 36.80 3.62 -32.47
C THR A 80 36.74 5.13 -32.70
N PHE A 81 36.17 5.54 -33.84
CA PHE A 81 35.73 6.92 -34.09
C PHE A 81 34.29 7.13 -33.64
N SER A 82 33.88 8.39 -33.46
CA SER A 82 32.53 8.75 -32.97
C SER A 82 31.95 9.96 -33.73
N SER A 83 30.73 10.35 -33.38
CA SER A 83 30.08 11.57 -33.88
C SER A 83 30.81 12.83 -33.42
N ALA A 84 31.48 12.79 -32.26
CA ALA A 84 32.38 13.83 -31.79
C ALA A 84 33.71 13.79 -32.54
N LEU A 85 34.42 12.65 -32.52
CA LEU A 85 35.69 12.46 -33.22
C LEU A 85 35.46 11.86 -34.62
N LYS A 86 35.06 12.69 -35.58
CA LYS A 86 34.63 12.24 -36.91
C LYS A 86 35.79 11.71 -37.75
N ALA A 87 35.76 10.42 -38.09
CA ALA A 87 36.73 9.74 -38.95
C ALA A 87 37.14 10.55 -40.21
N ALA A 88 36.16 11.13 -40.91
CA ALA A 88 36.35 11.95 -42.11
C ALA A 88 37.17 13.25 -41.90
N ARG A 89 37.41 13.69 -40.65
CA ARG A 89 38.26 14.84 -40.31
C ARG A 89 39.71 14.43 -40.01
N TYR A 90 39.91 13.25 -39.41
CA TYR A 90 41.20 12.83 -38.86
C TYR A 90 41.94 11.76 -39.70
N ILE A 91 41.21 10.92 -40.44
CA ILE A 91 41.80 9.92 -41.35
C ILE A 91 42.52 10.57 -42.56
N PRO A 92 42.04 11.66 -43.20
CA PRO A 92 42.72 12.24 -44.36
C PRO A 92 44.17 12.67 -44.09
N ASN A 93 44.44 13.25 -42.91
CA ASN A 93 45.80 13.60 -42.48
C ASN A 93 46.71 12.36 -42.36
N TYR A 94 46.14 11.24 -41.90
CA TYR A 94 46.87 9.98 -41.80
C TYR A 94 47.15 9.37 -43.17
N LEU A 95 46.17 9.36 -44.08
CA LEU A 95 46.36 8.92 -45.47
C LEU A 95 47.43 9.74 -46.19
N ALA A 96 47.43 11.08 -46.02
CA ALA A 96 48.48 11.95 -46.54
C ALA A 96 49.87 11.65 -45.95
N SER A 97 49.95 11.16 -44.71
CA SER A 97 51.20 10.74 -44.09
C SER A 97 51.76 9.42 -44.64
N LEU A 98 50.88 8.50 -45.05
CA LEU A 98 51.22 7.20 -45.65
C LEU A 98 51.56 7.31 -47.14
N TYR A 99 50.75 8.06 -47.90
CA TYR A 99 50.78 8.09 -49.37
C TYR A 99 51.27 9.45 -49.90
N LYS A 100 52.45 9.90 -49.45
CA LYS A 100 53.03 11.22 -49.74
C LYS A 100 53.27 11.56 -51.22
N ALA A 101 53.24 10.56 -52.09
CA ALA A 101 53.45 10.69 -53.53
C ALA A 101 52.20 10.29 -54.34
N ALA A 102 51.03 10.14 -53.70
CA ALA A 102 49.80 9.83 -54.41
C ALA A 102 49.30 11.03 -55.21
N ASP A 103 49.07 10.81 -56.50
CA ASP A 103 48.55 11.85 -57.41
C ASP A 103 47.03 12.01 -57.34
N ASP A 104 46.54 13.11 -57.90
CA ASP A 104 45.11 13.40 -58.06
C ASP A 104 44.36 12.23 -58.71
N LYS A 105 43.10 12.03 -58.28
CA LYS A 105 42.23 10.87 -58.57
C LYS A 105 42.61 9.57 -57.82
N SER A 106 43.61 9.60 -56.93
CA SER A 106 43.83 8.50 -55.98
C SER A 106 42.60 8.26 -55.09
N VAL A 107 42.28 6.98 -54.87
CA VAL A 107 41.18 6.53 -54.01
C VAL A 107 41.72 5.54 -52.98
N VAL A 108 41.44 5.82 -51.70
CA VAL A 108 41.66 4.87 -50.60
C VAL A 108 40.32 4.64 -49.90
N ARG A 109 39.82 3.41 -49.93
CA ARG A 109 38.67 2.99 -49.13
C ARG A 109 39.18 2.61 -47.73
N VAL A 110 38.66 3.26 -46.69
CA VAL A 110 39.09 3.00 -45.32
C VAL A 110 37.96 2.35 -44.52
N THR A 111 38.24 1.19 -43.96
CA THR A 111 37.39 0.50 -42.98
C THR A 111 37.91 0.80 -41.58
N TYR A 112 37.04 1.30 -40.71
CA TYR A 112 37.34 1.68 -39.33
C TYR A 112 36.15 1.31 -38.43
N ASN A 113 36.40 1.18 -37.13
CA ASN A 113 35.37 0.91 -36.14
C ASN A 113 34.74 2.24 -35.71
N TYR A 114 33.42 2.24 -35.50
CA TYR A 114 32.66 3.42 -35.10
C TYR A 114 31.83 3.10 -33.86
N GLN A 115 31.87 3.96 -32.85
CA GLN A 115 31.08 3.85 -31.63
C GLN A 115 30.88 5.24 -31.01
N ASP A 116 29.63 5.59 -30.72
CA ASP A 116 29.27 6.76 -29.92
C ASP A 116 29.19 6.39 -28.43
N GLU A 117 29.21 7.40 -27.54
CA GLU A 117 28.85 7.20 -26.14
C GLU A 117 27.40 6.71 -26.05
N ALA A 118 27.18 5.67 -25.25
CA ALA A 118 25.83 5.17 -24.98
C ALA A 118 25.00 6.28 -24.32
N PRO A 119 23.77 6.56 -24.81
CA PRO A 119 22.88 7.54 -24.16
C PRO A 119 22.72 7.28 -22.66
N ALA A 120 22.62 8.34 -21.86
CA ALA A 120 22.58 8.24 -20.40
C ALA A 120 21.49 7.28 -19.87
N HIS A 121 20.34 7.18 -20.55
CA HIS A 121 19.27 6.25 -20.19
C HIS A 121 19.68 4.77 -20.31
N LEU A 122 20.65 4.41 -21.17
CA LEU A 122 21.19 3.05 -21.23
C LEU A 122 22.08 2.74 -20.01
N ALA A 123 22.81 3.72 -19.50
CA ALA A 123 23.58 3.57 -18.27
C ALA A 123 22.66 3.45 -17.04
N GLU A 124 21.56 4.20 -17.02
CA GLU A 124 20.50 4.11 -16.01
C GLU A 124 19.81 2.73 -16.02
N LEU A 125 19.41 2.24 -17.20
CA LEU A 125 18.85 0.89 -17.37
C LEU A 125 19.85 -0.20 -16.96
N ALA A 126 21.14 -0.07 -17.30
CA ALA A 126 22.18 -1.02 -16.90
C ALA A 126 22.49 -1.00 -15.39
N ALA A 127 22.28 0.14 -14.72
CA ALA A 127 22.44 0.29 -13.27
C ALA A 127 21.16 -0.04 -12.47
N THR A 128 20.06 -0.37 -13.14
CA THR A 128 18.76 -0.61 -12.52
C THR A 128 18.81 -1.82 -11.58
N GLY A 129 18.47 -1.60 -10.31
CA GLY A 129 18.42 -2.67 -9.31
C GLY A 129 17.27 -3.63 -9.57
N ILE A 130 17.54 -4.93 -9.40
CA ILE A 130 16.53 -5.99 -9.50
C ILE A 130 15.88 -6.21 -8.14
N TYR A 131 14.55 -6.29 -8.12
CA TYR A 131 13.74 -6.77 -7.00
C TYR A 131 12.99 -8.03 -7.44
N THR A 132 13.35 -9.18 -6.90
CA THR A 132 12.66 -10.45 -7.16
C THR A 132 11.58 -10.66 -6.12
N LEU A 133 10.33 -10.91 -6.54
CA LEU A 133 9.25 -11.28 -5.63
C LEU A 133 9.64 -12.54 -4.86
N SER A 134 9.64 -12.41 -3.53
CA SER A 134 9.88 -13.49 -2.60
C SER A 134 8.62 -14.35 -2.39
N THR A 135 8.81 -15.50 -1.76
CA THR A 135 7.71 -16.35 -1.25
C THR A 135 6.72 -15.58 -0.37
N ASN A 136 7.13 -14.52 0.33
CA ASN A 136 6.22 -13.73 1.16
C ASN A 136 5.39 -12.76 0.32
N ASP A 137 5.97 -12.16 -0.72
CA ASP A 137 5.24 -11.26 -1.62
C ASP A 137 4.12 -12.03 -2.33
N TYR A 138 4.40 -13.28 -2.75
CA TYR A 138 3.36 -14.19 -3.27
C TYR A 138 2.25 -14.51 -2.26
N LYS A 139 2.57 -14.71 -0.98
CA LYS A 139 1.53 -14.91 0.06
C LYS A 139 0.64 -13.68 0.22
N THR A 140 1.17 -12.47 0.06
CA THR A 140 0.37 -11.23 0.07
C THR A 140 -0.61 -11.19 -1.11
N VAL A 141 -0.22 -11.70 -2.28
CA VAL A 141 -1.10 -11.79 -3.46
C VAL A 141 -2.22 -12.82 -3.27
N TRP A 142 -1.89 -13.96 -2.67
CA TRP A 142 -2.76 -15.14 -2.61
C TRP A 142 -3.32 -15.46 -1.21
N SER A 143 -3.45 -14.46 -0.35
CA SER A 143 -4.05 -14.60 0.99
C SER A 143 -3.42 -15.71 1.85
N GLY A 144 -2.12 -15.98 1.67
CA GLY A 144 -1.39 -17.04 2.36
C GLY A 144 -1.27 -18.37 1.60
N GLU A 145 -2.03 -18.59 0.52
CA GLU A 145 -1.91 -19.79 -0.31
C GLU A 145 -0.53 -19.90 -0.97
N PRO A 146 0.00 -21.12 -1.20
CA PRO A 146 1.37 -21.35 -1.63
C PRO A 146 1.59 -21.16 -3.15
N ILE A 147 0.87 -20.22 -3.74
CA ILE A 147 0.86 -19.94 -5.18
C ILE A 147 2.00 -18.96 -5.50
N LEU A 148 3.11 -19.49 -6.01
CA LEU A 148 4.33 -18.72 -6.29
C LEU A 148 4.37 -18.11 -7.69
N TYR A 149 3.24 -17.58 -8.16
CA TYR A 149 3.11 -16.91 -9.46
C TYR A 149 1.96 -15.90 -9.44
N LEU A 150 2.00 -14.91 -10.32
CA LEU A 150 0.90 -13.97 -10.55
C LEU A 150 0.03 -14.44 -11.72
N THR A 151 -1.18 -13.92 -11.83
CA THR A 151 -2.18 -14.30 -12.83
C THR A 151 -2.97 -13.08 -13.33
N PRO A 152 -3.82 -13.21 -14.37
CA PRO A 152 -4.67 -12.11 -14.84
C PRO A 152 -5.56 -11.46 -13.75
N GLU A 153 -6.13 -12.23 -12.82
CA GLU A 153 -6.97 -11.68 -11.73
C GLU A 153 -6.16 -11.07 -10.57
N LYS A 154 -4.91 -11.51 -10.41
CA LYS A 154 -3.99 -11.05 -9.35
C LYS A 154 -2.69 -10.45 -9.96
N PRO A 155 -2.78 -9.40 -10.80
CA PRO A 155 -1.63 -8.90 -11.56
C PRO A 155 -0.67 -8.06 -10.70
N LEU A 156 0.61 -7.99 -11.10
CA LEU A 156 1.65 -7.25 -10.38
C LEU A 156 1.28 -5.79 -10.07
N SER A 157 0.59 -5.12 -10.99
CA SER A 157 0.17 -3.72 -10.86
C SER A 157 -0.66 -3.43 -9.60
N ARG A 158 -1.38 -4.43 -9.08
CA ARG A 158 -2.19 -4.32 -7.85
C ARG A 158 -1.36 -4.36 -6.56
N PHE A 159 -0.14 -4.92 -6.59
CA PHE A 159 0.66 -5.22 -5.39
C PHE A 159 2.07 -4.60 -5.41
N VAL A 160 2.54 -4.13 -6.57
CA VAL A 160 3.90 -3.60 -6.76
C VAL A 160 4.24 -2.44 -5.83
N ASN A 161 3.27 -1.59 -5.49
CA ASN A 161 3.46 -0.49 -4.55
C ASN A 161 3.70 -1.00 -3.12
N THR A 162 2.97 -2.02 -2.69
CA THR A 162 3.22 -2.69 -1.39
C THR A 162 4.64 -3.23 -1.32
N PHE A 163 5.08 -3.96 -2.35
CA PHE A 163 6.40 -4.61 -2.35
C PHE A 163 7.56 -3.62 -2.46
N LEU A 164 7.52 -2.72 -3.45
CA LEU A 164 8.64 -1.82 -3.72
C LEU A 164 8.75 -0.68 -2.71
N THR A 165 7.64 -0.17 -2.15
CA THR A 165 7.71 0.84 -1.08
C THR A 165 8.20 0.22 0.23
N THR A 166 7.84 -1.03 0.54
CA THR A 166 8.41 -1.76 1.69
C THR A 166 9.90 -2.03 1.52
N ALA A 167 10.35 -2.39 0.32
CA ALA A 167 11.76 -2.69 0.04
C ALA A 167 12.65 -1.46 -0.13
N TYR A 168 12.07 -0.33 -0.55
CA TYR A 168 12.76 0.93 -0.86
C TYR A 168 11.95 2.14 -0.31
N PRO A 169 11.81 2.27 1.03
CA PRO A 169 11.02 3.35 1.63
C PRO A 169 11.59 4.74 1.33
N ASP A 170 12.91 4.85 1.20
CA ASP A 170 13.63 6.10 0.90
C ASP A 170 13.83 6.34 -0.61
N ALA A 171 12.97 5.79 -1.48
CA ALA A 171 13.11 5.93 -2.92
C ALA A 171 12.87 7.38 -3.38
N GLU A 172 13.85 7.96 -4.08
CA GLU A 172 13.70 9.29 -4.68
C GLU A 172 12.91 9.23 -6.00
N ALA A 173 12.21 10.32 -6.33
CA ALA A 173 11.47 10.44 -7.59
C ALA A 173 12.41 10.25 -8.80
N GLY A 174 12.03 9.37 -9.72
CA GLY A 174 12.85 8.93 -10.85
C GLY A 174 13.52 7.56 -10.62
N THR A 175 13.59 7.04 -9.39
CA THR A 175 14.22 5.72 -9.12
C THR A 175 13.59 4.62 -9.98
N LEU A 176 14.43 3.88 -10.72
CA LEU A 176 14.02 2.77 -11.58
C LEU A 176 14.36 1.42 -10.93
N LYS A 177 13.46 0.44 -11.02
CA LYS A 177 13.64 -0.95 -10.56
C LYS A 177 13.12 -1.93 -11.60
N ALA A 178 13.84 -3.05 -11.75
CA ALA A 178 13.35 -4.21 -12.49
C ALA A 178 12.69 -5.18 -11.50
N VAL A 179 11.39 -5.42 -11.66
CA VAL A 179 10.63 -6.37 -10.85
C VAL A 179 10.62 -7.72 -11.54
N VAL A 180 11.12 -8.75 -10.85
CA VAL A 180 11.19 -10.12 -11.34
C VAL A 180 10.16 -10.97 -10.62
N TYR A 181 9.26 -11.59 -11.39
CA TYR A 181 8.17 -12.39 -10.85
C TYR A 181 7.83 -13.57 -11.75
N ASN A 182 7.35 -14.63 -11.14
CA ASN A 182 6.71 -15.76 -11.76
C ASN A 182 5.27 -15.44 -12.21
N TYR A 183 4.83 -15.97 -13.35
CA TYR A 183 3.49 -15.73 -13.92
C TYR A 183 2.83 -17.00 -14.47
N SER A 184 1.50 -17.01 -14.54
CA SER A 184 0.68 -17.99 -15.27
C SER A 184 -0.42 -17.25 -16.03
N GLU A 185 -0.72 -17.68 -17.25
CA GLU A 185 -1.86 -17.20 -18.03
C GLU A 185 -3.19 -17.84 -17.59
N GLU A 186 -3.12 -18.95 -16.86
CA GLU A 186 -4.25 -19.65 -16.25
C GLU A 186 -4.26 -19.41 -14.74
N GLU A 187 -5.44 -19.09 -14.18
CA GLU A 187 -5.68 -19.16 -12.74
C GLU A 187 -5.49 -20.62 -12.26
N PRO A 188 -5.11 -20.86 -10.98
CA PRO A 188 -4.89 -22.23 -10.51
C PRO A 188 -6.20 -23.04 -10.58
N GLY A 189 -6.24 -24.12 -11.36
CA GLY A 189 -7.49 -24.82 -11.70
C GLY A 189 -8.30 -25.44 -10.55
N ASP A 190 -7.68 -25.68 -9.39
CA ASP A 190 -8.34 -26.13 -8.15
C ASP A 190 -8.57 -24.96 -7.16
N PHE A 191 -8.10 -23.75 -7.47
CA PHE A 191 -8.29 -22.54 -6.67
C PHE A 191 -9.59 -21.85 -7.09
N VAL A 192 -10.65 -22.13 -6.34
CA VAL A 192 -11.69 -21.12 -6.09
C VAL A 192 -11.07 -20.16 -5.08
N ASP A 193 -11.12 -18.83 -5.34
CA ASP A 193 -10.67 -17.81 -4.37
C ASP A 193 -11.42 -18.10 -3.05
N PRO A 194 -10.75 -18.65 -2.02
CA PRO A 194 -11.44 -19.16 -0.86
C PRO A 194 -12.11 -17.97 -0.18
N VAL A 195 -13.39 -18.10 0.16
CA VAL A 195 -14.09 -17.06 0.94
C VAL A 195 -13.19 -16.75 2.13
N PRO A 196 -12.66 -15.51 2.25
CA PRO A 196 -11.61 -15.18 3.20
C PRO A 196 -11.91 -15.74 4.57
N THR A 197 -10.98 -16.46 5.19
CA THR A 197 -11.18 -16.95 6.56
C THR A 197 -10.91 -15.87 7.61
N GLN A 198 -10.37 -14.72 7.17
CA GLN A 198 -10.08 -13.56 7.99
C GLN A 198 -9.96 -12.27 7.15
N ILE A 199 -10.00 -11.11 7.83
CA ILE A 199 -9.66 -9.79 7.32
C ILE A 199 -8.55 -9.20 8.19
N SER A 200 -7.61 -8.48 7.57
CA SER A 200 -6.65 -7.59 8.21
C SER A 200 -6.37 -6.44 7.24
N GLU A 201 -7.20 -5.41 7.27
CA GLU A 201 -7.15 -4.26 6.36
C GLU A 201 -6.66 -3.00 7.08
N ASP A 202 -5.55 -2.43 6.60
CA ASP A 202 -4.96 -1.17 7.08
C ASP A 202 -5.18 0.00 6.11
N PHE A 203 -5.96 -0.22 5.04
CA PHE A 203 -6.33 0.75 4.02
C PHE A 203 -5.15 1.47 3.33
N SER A 204 -3.91 1.00 3.49
CA SER A 204 -2.70 1.58 2.89
C SER A 204 -2.70 1.60 1.36
N SER A 205 -3.64 0.88 0.73
CA SER A 205 -3.81 0.79 -0.72
C SER A 205 -4.87 1.74 -1.32
N ILE A 206 -5.65 2.46 -0.49
CA ILE A 206 -6.69 3.37 -1.00
C ILE A 206 -6.12 4.69 -1.56
N THR A 207 -6.88 5.40 -2.37
CA THR A 207 -6.46 6.72 -2.89
C THR A 207 -6.90 7.88 -1.98
N ALA A 208 -5.95 8.72 -1.58
CA ALA A 208 -6.23 9.93 -0.81
C ALA A 208 -7.10 10.93 -1.59
N ASN A 209 -8.11 11.48 -0.92
CA ASN A 209 -9.09 12.44 -1.46
C ASN A 209 -9.94 11.92 -2.63
N ALA A 210 -10.04 10.60 -2.78
CA ALA A 210 -11.02 9.93 -3.63
C ALA A 210 -12.06 9.20 -2.77
N GLN A 211 -13.14 8.72 -3.40
CA GLN A 211 -14.02 7.74 -2.77
C GLN A 211 -13.22 6.44 -2.55
N VAL A 212 -13.43 5.74 -1.43
CA VAL A 212 -12.77 4.47 -1.13
C VAL A 212 -13.18 3.44 -2.17
N GLU A 213 -12.21 3.00 -2.97
CA GLU A 213 -12.28 1.88 -3.90
C GLU A 213 -11.24 0.85 -3.44
N LEU A 214 -11.71 -0.32 -3.03
CA LEU A 214 -10.89 -1.40 -2.50
C LEU A 214 -11.53 -2.73 -2.92
N ALA A 215 -10.71 -3.69 -3.35
CA ALA A 215 -11.21 -4.92 -3.95
C ALA A 215 -12.07 -5.74 -2.96
N SER A 216 -13.22 -6.22 -3.43
CA SER A 216 -14.21 -6.99 -2.66
C SER A 216 -14.89 -6.26 -1.49
N TRP A 217 -14.50 -5.02 -1.18
CA TRP A 217 -15.24 -4.11 -0.30
C TRP A 217 -16.34 -3.38 -1.09
N VAL A 218 -17.42 -2.99 -0.42
CA VAL A 218 -18.49 -2.17 -1.02
C VAL A 218 -18.58 -0.82 -0.31
N ASN A 219 -18.51 0.26 -1.08
CA ASN A 219 -18.72 1.63 -0.60
C ASN A 219 -20.04 2.16 -1.19
N TYR A 220 -21.14 2.03 -0.45
CA TYR A 220 -22.50 2.29 -0.93
C TYR A 220 -23.04 3.63 -0.40
N VAL A 221 -23.61 4.44 -1.29
CA VAL A 221 -24.23 5.74 -0.95
C VAL A 221 -25.75 5.58 -0.90
N GLU A 222 -26.30 5.49 0.30
CA GLU A 222 -27.76 5.35 0.52
C GLU A 222 -28.46 6.73 0.43
N LYS A 223 -27.84 7.79 0.96
CA LYS A 223 -28.32 9.18 0.91
C LYS A 223 -27.18 10.16 0.75
N GLY A 224 -27.45 11.26 0.06
CA GLY A 224 -26.49 12.32 -0.22
C GLY A 224 -25.77 12.13 -1.56
N SER A 225 -24.52 12.56 -1.64
CA SER A 225 -23.72 12.56 -2.89
C SER A 225 -22.29 12.03 -2.71
N LYS A 226 -21.98 11.44 -1.55
CA LYS A 226 -20.64 10.99 -1.16
C LYS A 226 -20.72 9.63 -0.47
N GLY A 227 -19.81 8.73 -0.81
CA GLY A 227 -19.46 7.57 0.00
C GLY A 227 -18.33 7.89 0.98
N TRP A 228 -17.75 6.86 1.59
CA TRP A 228 -16.53 6.98 2.38
C TRP A 228 -15.39 7.50 1.50
N GLU A 229 -14.68 8.54 1.94
CA GLU A 229 -13.54 9.14 1.23
C GLU A 229 -12.22 8.71 1.88
N GLY A 230 -11.22 8.32 1.09
CA GLY A 230 -9.87 8.12 1.61
C GLY A 230 -9.23 9.43 2.04
N LYS A 231 -8.56 9.45 3.19
CA LYS A 231 -7.75 10.59 3.67
C LYS A 231 -6.38 10.11 4.08
N LEU A 232 -5.39 10.99 3.88
CA LEU A 232 -4.00 10.79 4.27
C LEU A 232 -3.66 11.81 5.38
N TYR A 233 -3.20 11.33 6.53
CA TYR A 233 -2.68 12.17 7.61
C TYR A 233 -1.47 11.48 8.26
N ASP A 234 -0.39 12.24 8.43
CA ASP A 234 0.89 11.79 9.02
C ASP A 234 1.43 10.46 8.45
N GLY A 235 1.27 10.28 7.13
CA GLY A 235 1.68 9.07 6.41
C GLY A 235 0.66 7.92 6.43
N ASN A 236 -0.39 7.99 7.24
CA ASN A 236 -1.42 6.95 7.33
C ASN A 236 -2.63 7.23 6.43
N LEU A 237 -3.15 6.19 5.76
CA LEU A 237 -4.33 6.24 4.88
C LEU A 237 -5.52 5.56 5.54
N TYR A 238 -6.68 6.21 5.54
CA TYR A 238 -7.89 5.66 6.14
C TYR A 238 -9.19 6.16 5.47
N PRO A 239 -10.26 5.35 5.44
CA PRO A 239 -11.62 5.80 5.18
C PRO A 239 -12.09 6.85 6.19
N GLN A 240 -12.70 7.93 5.68
CA GLN A 240 -13.37 8.96 6.48
C GLN A 240 -14.78 9.23 5.95
N PHE A 241 -15.74 9.45 6.85
CA PHE A 241 -17.05 10.00 6.52
C PHE A 241 -17.46 11.14 7.46
N SER A 242 -18.21 12.11 6.93
CA SER A 242 -18.94 13.13 7.70
C SER A 242 -20.09 13.70 6.88
N ALA A 243 -21.25 13.95 7.51
CA ALA A 243 -22.35 14.74 6.93
C ALA A 243 -22.07 16.26 6.92
N PHE A 244 -20.93 16.74 7.45
CA PHE A 244 -20.64 18.17 7.50
C PHE A 244 -20.62 18.79 6.09
N GLY A 245 -21.49 19.76 5.86
CA GLY A 245 -21.65 20.41 4.55
C GLY A 245 -22.45 19.63 3.51
N ALA A 246 -23.07 18.48 3.85
CA ALA A 246 -23.80 17.65 2.90
C ALA A 246 -25.16 18.22 2.41
N GLY A 247 -25.70 19.25 3.08
CA GLY A 247 -26.96 19.90 2.71
C GLY A 247 -28.24 19.15 3.13
N GLY A 248 -28.10 18.05 3.87
CA GLY A 248 -29.19 17.23 4.40
C GLY A 248 -28.68 15.88 4.90
N GLU A 249 -29.52 14.85 4.78
CA GLU A 249 -29.16 13.47 5.08
C GLU A 249 -27.96 12.99 4.24
N ALA A 250 -26.96 12.43 4.91
CA ALA A 250 -25.83 11.76 4.30
C ALA A 250 -25.66 10.40 4.99
N ILE A 251 -25.93 9.34 4.24
CA ILE A 251 -25.92 7.97 4.73
C ILE A 251 -25.10 7.13 3.76
N ALA A 252 -24.07 6.46 4.28
CA ALA A 252 -23.16 5.65 3.49
C ALA A 252 -22.65 4.44 4.27
N TRP A 253 -22.36 3.38 3.54
CA TRP A 253 -21.92 2.08 4.07
C TRP A 253 -20.54 1.77 3.52
N LEU A 254 -19.64 1.32 4.39
CA LEU A 254 -18.39 0.65 3.99
C LEU A 254 -18.49 -0.80 4.48
N ILE A 255 -18.60 -1.74 3.55
CA ILE A 255 -18.92 -3.14 3.82
C ILE A 255 -17.72 -4.01 3.44
N THR A 256 -17.36 -4.94 4.31
CA THR A 256 -16.24 -5.86 4.11
C THR A 256 -16.50 -6.85 2.96
N PRO A 257 -15.43 -7.51 2.48
CA PRO A 257 -15.53 -8.82 1.84
C PRO A 257 -16.30 -9.82 2.72
N GLU A 258 -16.79 -10.88 2.09
CA GLU A 258 -17.39 -12.01 2.78
C GLU A 258 -16.30 -12.81 3.51
N VAL A 259 -16.61 -13.32 4.70
CA VAL A 259 -15.68 -14.07 5.54
C VAL A 259 -16.28 -15.39 6.02
N ASN A 260 -15.54 -16.49 5.91
CA ASN A 260 -15.94 -17.81 6.37
C ASN A 260 -15.26 -18.16 7.70
N LEU A 261 -16.01 -18.08 8.80
CA LEU A 261 -15.52 -18.34 10.16
C LEU A 261 -15.70 -19.80 10.63
N SER A 262 -16.17 -20.70 9.76
CA SER A 262 -16.55 -22.08 10.16
C SER A 262 -15.41 -22.89 10.77
N GLN A 263 -14.16 -22.62 10.37
CA GLN A 263 -12.96 -23.28 10.90
C GLN A 263 -12.23 -22.48 12.00
N SER A 264 -12.66 -21.25 12.28
CA SER A 264 -12.02 -20.39 13.29
C SER A 264 -12.23 -20.95 14.70
N VAL A 265 -11.22 -20.82 15.57
CA VAL A 265 -11.27 -21.35 16.94
C VAL A 265 -11.98 -20.39 17.89
N SER A 266 -11.69 -19.09 17.80
CA SER A 266 -12.24 -18.02 18.62
C SER A 266 -12.17 -16.70 17.84
N PRO A 267 -12.94 -16.59 16.73
CA PRO A 267 -12.84 -15.45 15.84
C PRO A 267 -13.31 -14.18 16.54
N THR A 268 -12.63 -13.07 16.30
CA THR A 268 -12.98 -11.77 16.88
C THR A 268 -13.02 -10.68 15.82
N LEU A 269 -13.87 -9.66 16.02
CA LEU A 269 -13.93 -8.44 15.23
C LEU A 269 -13.32 -7.28 16.03
N SER A 270 -12.37 -6.57 15.44
CA SER A 270 -11.77 -5.35 15.98
C SER A 270 -11.51 -4.35 14.86
N PHE A 271 -11.44 -3.07 15.21
CA PHE A 271 -11.03 -1.98 14.32
C PHE A 271 -10.57 -0.78 15.16
N ASP A 272 -9.82 0.12 14.55
CA ASP A 272 -9.53 1.42 15.13
C ASP A 272 -10.49 2.49 14.63
N VAL A 273 -10.78 3.48 15.48
CA VAL A 273 -11.64 4.62 15.16
C VAL A 273 -11.02 5.93 15.67
N ASN A 274 -11.23 7.01 14.93
CA ASN A 274 -11.05 8.39 15.41
C ASN A 274 -12.36 9.15 15.20
N ILE A 275 -12.81 9.86 16.24
CA ILE A 275 -14.02 10.68 16.20
C ILE A 275 -13.63 12.15 16.27
N GLY A 276 -14.00 12.91 15.23
CA GLY A 276 -13.72 14.33 15.10
C GLY A 276 -14.99 15.18 15.07
N TYR A 277 -14.96 16.35 15.71
CA TYR A 277 -16.06 17.34 15.68
C TYR A 277 -17.41 16.72 16.10
N PHE A 278 -17.41 16.06 17.25
CA PHE A 278 -18.54 15.29 17.74
C PHE A 278 -19.78 16.17 17.97
N ASN A 279 -20.90 15.74 17.38
CA ASN A 279 -22.24 16.30 17.61
C ASN A 279 -23.25 15.21 18.02
N ALA A 280 -23.07 13.98 17.53
CA ALA A 280 -23.86 12.81 17.84
C ALA A 280 -23.08 11.51 17.54
N TYR A 281 -23.49 10.37 18.10
CA TYR A 281 -23.05 9.07 17.63
C TYR A 281 -23.81 8.72 16.34
N LEU A 282 -23.08 8.49 15.24
CA LEU A 282 -23.65 8.37 13.88
C LEU A 282 -23.09 7.18 13.09
N LEU A 283 -22.15 6.43 13.69
CA LEU A 283 -21.62 5.18 13.15
C LEU A 283 -22.37 4.01 13.77
N GLN A 284 -22.79 3.08 12.92
CA GLN A 284 -23.24 1.75 13.30
C GLN A 284 -22.25 0.71 12.78
N VAL A 285 -21.97 -0.31 13.58
CA VAL A 285 -21.26 -1.53 13.18
C VAL A 285 -22.31 -2.63 13.08
N LEU A 286 -22.47 -3.17 11.87
CA LEU A 286 -23.54 -4.09 11.53
C LEU A 286 -22.96 -5.41 11.01
N VAL A 287 -23.58 -6.55 11.33
CA VAL A 287 -23.20 -7.88 10.81
C VAL A 287 -24.35 -8.45 9.98
N SER A 288 -24.03 -9.01 8.81
CA SER A 288 -24.98 -9.73 7.95
C SER A 288 -24.44 -11.11 7.57
N GLN A 289 -25.35 -12.09 7.47
CA GLN A 289 -25.09 -13.45 6.98
C GLN A 289 -25.80 -13.73 5.63
N ASP A 290 -26.51 -12.74 5.07
CA ASP A 290 -27.31 -12.86 3.84
C ASP A 290 -27.04 -11.77 2.78
N TYR A 291 -26.20 -10.77 3.08
CA TYR A 291 -25.82 -9.74 2.12
C TYR A 291 -24.94 -10.27 0.98
N ALA A 292 -25.57 -10.54 -0.16
CA ALA A 292 -24.96 -11.07 -1.37
C ALA A 292 -24.25 -10.02 -2.26
N GLY A 293 -24.09 -8.78 -1.78
CA GLY A 293 -23.63 -7.64 -2.59
C GLY A 293 -24.79 -6.86 -3.25
N GLY A 294 -24.52 -5.63 -3.70
CA GLY A 294 -25.55 -4.73 -4.25
C GLY A 294 -26.04 -3.72 -3.23
N ASP A 295 -27.35 -3.48 -3.16
CA ASP A 295 -27.94 -2.57 -2.17
C ASP A 295 -28.01 -3.24 -0.77
N PRO A 296 -27.36 -2.70 0.27
CA PRO A 296 -27.41 -3.26 1.62
C PRO A 296 -28.83 -3.28 2.23
N ASN A 297 -29.79 -2.51 1.71
CA ASN A 297 -31.18 -2.51 2.19
C ASN A 297 -31.97 -3.76 1.76
N GLU A 298 -31.43 -4.62 0.89
CA GLU A 298 -32.04 -5.89 0.50
C GLU A 298 -31.66 -7.06 1.43
N ALA A 299 -30.76 -6.83 2.39
CA ALA A 299 -30.22 -7.82 3.32
C ALA A 299 -30.64 -7.57 4.78
N THR A 300 -30.45 -8.57 5.64
CA THR A 300 -30.66 -8.43 7.09
C THR A 300 -29.35 -8.07 7.81
N TRP A 301 -29.44 -7.16 8.77
CA TRP A 301 -28.31 -6.63 9.52
C TRP A 301 -28.60 -6.67 11.01
N GLU A 302 -27.72 -7.30 11.77
CA GLU A 302 -27.69 -7.23 13.23
C GLU A 302 -26.84 -6.04 13.68
N ASP A 303 -27.36 -5.20 14.58
CA ASP A 303 -26.63 -4.04 15.10
C ASP A 303 -25.79 -4.42 16.32
N VAL A 304 -24.49 -4.56 16.09
CA VAL A 304 -23.48 -4.95 17.10
C VAL A 304 -22.71 -3.74 17.64
N THR A 305 -23.13 -2.51 17.32
CA THR A 305 -22.42 -1.25 17.64
C THR A 305 -22.10 -1.13 19.12
N HIS A 306 -23.01 -1.59 19.99
CA HIS A 306 -22.90 -1.52 21.44
C HIS A 306 -21.73 -2.32 22.03
N HIS A 307 -21.17 -3.30 21.30
CA HIS A 307 -19.95 -4.01 21.73
C HIS A 307 -18.66 -3.17 21.56
N PHE A 308 -18.74 -2.01 20.91
CA PHE A 308 -17.61 -1.12 20.67
C PHE A 308 -17.76 0.18 21.47
N ALA A 309 -16.70 0.55 22.17
CA ALA A 309 -16.72 1.65 23.12
C ALA A 309 -16.22 2.95 22.47
N PHE A 310 -17.14 3.81 22.06
CA PHE A 310 -16.80 5.08 21.43
C PHE A 310 -16.49 6.17 22.46
N TYR A 311 -15.35 6.83 22.27
CA TYR A 311 -14.91 8.02 22.99
C TYR A 311 -14.92 9.24 22.06
N ASN A 312 -15.17 10.44 22.61
CA ASN A 312 -15.10 11.68 21.86
C ASN A 312 -14.48 12.82 22.70
N THR A 313 -13.95 13.85 22.03
CA THR A 313 -13.36 15.07 22.64
C THR A 313 -14.15 16.34 22.27
N GLY A 314 -15.44 16.20 21.95
CA GLY A 314 -16.27 17.31 21.47
C GLY A 314 -15.75 17.89 20.14
N ASN A 315 -15.39 19.17 20.13
CA ASN A 315 -14.98 19.91 18.93
C ASN A 315 -13.56 19.56 18.40
N SER A 316 -12.87 18.61 19.03
CA SER A 316 -11.54 18.15 18.63
C SER A 316 -11.63 16.77 17.96
N ASN A 317 -10.47 16.21 17.59
CA ASN A 317 -10.32 14.79 17.24
C ASN A 317 -9.83 14.02 18.48
N THR A 318 -10.05 12.71 18.51
CA THR A 318 -9.62 11.83 19.63
C THR A 318 -8.20 11.31 19.49
N ASN A 319 -7.64 11.36 18.27
CA ASN A 319 -6.67 10.41 17.73
C ASN A 319 -7.31 9.04 17.46
N LEU A 320 -6.59 8.20 16.71
CA LEU A 320 -6.98 6.83 16.37
C LEU A 320 -6.80 5.91 17.60
N TYR A 321 -7.83 5.14 17.95
CA TYR A 321 -7.81 4.19 19.08
C TYR A 321 -8.63 2.92 18.77
N ILE A 322 -8.30 1.81 19.44
CA ILE A 322 -8.98 0.52 19.28
C ILE A 322 -10.43 0.62 19.78
N ALA A 323 -11.40 0.46 18.88
CA ALA A 323 -12.83 0.59 19.17
C ALA A 323 -13.36 -0.51 20.12
N GLY A 324 -12.71 -1.67 20.17
CA GLY A 324 -13.06 -2.79 21.06
C GLY A 324 -12.79 -4.13 20.39
N MET A 325 -13.23 -5.22 21.04
CA MET A 325 -13.26 -6.55 20.45
C MET A 325 -14.60 -7.21 20.70
N LEU A 326 -15.23 -7.69 19.63
CA LEU A 326 -16.42 -8.52 19.65
C LEU A 326 -16.03 -9.99 19.40
N ASP A 327 -16.53 -10.91 20.23
CA ASP A 327 -16.49 -12.35 19.94
C ASP A 327 -17.45 -12.67 18.78
N MET A 328 -16.91 -13.24 17.72
CA MET A 328 -17.65 -13.60 16.50
C MET A 328 -18.00 -15.09 16.46
N SER A 329 -17.81 -15.83 17.56
CA SER A 329 -18.08 -17.28 17.63
C SER A 329 -19.53 -17.66 17.34
N GLY A 330 -20.48 -16.74 17.55
CA GLY A 330 -21.90 -16.90 17.18
C GLY A 330 -22.17 -16.89 15.68
N TYR A 331 -21.21 -16.45 14.85
CA TYR A 331 -21.35 -16.26 13.41
C TYR A 331 -20.60 -17.31 12.57
N LYS A 332 -20.29 -18.47 13.16
CA LYS A 332 -19.48 -19.51 12.49
C LYS A 332 -20.26 -20.42 11.54
N ASP A 333 -21.59 -20.42 11.62
CA ASP A 333 -22.46 -21.32 10.87
C ASP A 333 -22.71 -20.86 9.41
N ASN A 334 -22.49 -19.57 9.11
CA ASN A 334 -22.61 -18.99 7.77
C ASN A 334 -21.40 -18.11 7.46
N ASN A 335 -21.25 -17.72 6.21
CA ASN A 335 -20.32 -16.65 5.85
C ASN A 335 -20.88 -15.30 6.28
N VAL A 336 -20.02 -14.35 6.67
CA VAL A 336 -20.41 -13.07 7.25
C VAL A 336 -19.80 -11.87 6.55
N ARG A 337 -20.48 -10.74 6.66
CA ARG A 337 -19.95 -9.41 6.30
C ARG A 337 -20.19 -8.43 7.43
N VAL A 338 -19.24 -7.53 7.63
CA VAL A 338 -19.34 -6.42 8.57
C VAL A 338 -19.55 -5.14 7.76
N ALA A 339 -20.42 -4.25 8.23
CA ALA A 339 -20.62 -2.94 7.64
C ALA A 339 -20.43 -1.82 8.66
N PHE A 340 -19.66 -0.81 8.26
CA PHE A 340 -19.55 0.49 8.90
C PHE A 340 -20.56 1.42 8.22
N ARG A 341 -21.76 1.54 8.82
CA ARG A 341 -22.82 2.42 8.31
C ARG A 341 -22.75 3.75 9.04
N TYR A 342 -22.47 4.82 8.32
CA TYR A 342 -22.65 6.18 8.81
C TYR A 342 -24.05 6.69 8.45
N ALA A 343 -24.77 7.30 9.38
CA ALA A 343 -26.06 7.96 9.12
C ALA A 343 -26.17 9.32 9.83
N GLY A 344 -25.89 10.40 9.10
CA GLY A 344 -25.95 11.78 9.61
C GLY A 344 -26.88 12.69 8.81
N ASP A 345 -27.11 13.91 9.32
CA ASP A 345 -27.93 14.93 8.69
C ASP A 345 -27.46 16.33 9.07
N ALA A 346 -26.97 17.08 8.07
CA ALA A 346 -26.50 18.44 8.24
C ALA A 346 -27.58 19.43 8.70
N ASN A 347 -28.84 19.21 8.32
CA ASN A 347 -29.95 20.11 8.67
C ASN A 347 -30.36 19.96 10.14
N ASN A 348 -30.08 18.80 10.74
CA ASN A 348 -30.30 18.51 12.16
C ASN A 348 -28.99 18.48 12.98
N SER A 349 -27.91 19.11 12.48
CA SER A 349 -26.56 19.19 13.09
C SER A 349 -25.84 17.87 13.32
N LYS A 350 -26.40 16.72 12.92
CA LYS A 350 -25.83 15.38 13.06
C LYS A 350 -24.68 15.19 12.08
N THR A 351 -23.49 15.74 12.41
CA THR A 351 -22.37 15.87 11.46
C THR A 351 -20.99 15.42 11.98
N SER A 352 -20.93 14.59 13.03
CA SER A 352 -19.66 14.02 13.52
C SER A 352 -18.83 13.41 12.39
N THR A 353 -17.51 13.52 12.47
CA THR A 353 -16.57 12.87 11.55
C THR A 353 -16.10 11.56 12.14
N TYR A 354 -16.15 10.49 11.35
CA TYR A 354 -15.58 9.20 11.69
C TYR A 354 -14.47 8.84 10.72
N GLN A 355 -13.37 8.33 11.26
CA GLN A 355 -12.29 7.69 10.52
C GLN A 355 -12.19 6.25 11.03
N ILE A 356 -12.08 5.27 10.13
CA ILE A 356 -11.99 3.84 10.45
C ILE A 356 -10.66 3.33 9.91
N ASP A 357 -9.97 2.47 10.67
CA ASP A 357 -8.69 1.91 10.27
C ASP A 357 -8.46 0.53 10.90
N ASN A 358 -7.45 -0.21 10.44
CA ASN A 358 -6.95 -1.47 11.00
C ASN A 358 -8.06 -2.48 11.31
N VAL A 359 -8.99 -2.68 10.36
CA VAL A 359 -10.13 -3.59 10.51
C VAL A 359 -9.63 -5.04 10.47
N GLN A 360 -9.93 -5.79 11.52
CA GLN A 360 -9.52 -7.18 11.68
C GLN A 360 -10.72 -8.06 12.05
N LEU A 361 -10.86 -9.18 11.36
CA LEU A 361 -11.89 -10.19 11.62
C LEU A 361 -11.26 -11.58 11.49
N GLY A 362 -11.25 -12.39 12.55
CA GLY A 362 -10.68 -13.75 12.52
C GLY A 362 -10.03 -14.14 13.84
N ASP A 363 -9.27 -15.25 13.83
CA ASP A 363 -8.52 -15.72 15.01
C ASP A 363 -7.24 -14.88 15.24
N ASP A 364 -6.57 -14.44 14.17
CA ASP A 364 -5.27 -13.76 14.21
C ASP A 364 -5.40 -12.22 14.32
N THR A 365 -6.08 -11.72 15.37
CA THR A 365 -6.03 -10.28 15.68
C THR A 365 -4.69 -9.90 16.32
N ASP A 366 -4.15 -8.72 16.01
CA ASP A 366 -2.92 -8.21 16.65
C ASP A 366 -3.19 -7.49 17.98
N ILE A 367 -4.36 -7.74 18.60
CA ILE A 367 -4.82 -7.06 19.81
C ILE A 367 -4.54 -7.91 21.05
N ALA A 368 -3.71 -7.40 21.95
CA ALA A 368 -3.54 -7.95 23.28
C ALA A 368 -4.56 -7.35 24.25
N VAL A 369 -5.31 -8.23 24.94
CA VAL A 369 -6.31 -7.88 25.96
C VAL A 369 -5.73 -8.09 27.35
N GLN A 370 -5.85 -7.08 28.21
CA GLN A 370 -5.56 -7.15 29.64
C GLN A 370 -6.84 -6.86 30.43
N THR A 371 -7.38 -7.85 31.13
CA THR A 371 -8.42 -7.62 32.13
C THR A 371 -7.79 -7.00 33.37
N VAL A 372 -8.17 -5.76 33.71
CA VAL A 372 -7.68 -5.02 34.88
C VAL A 372 -8.66 -5.04 36.05
N PHE A 373 -9.94 -5.33 35.78
CA PHE A 373 -10.97 -5.60 36.80
C PHE A 373 -11.94 -6.67 36.27
N ALA A 374 -12.40 -7.56 37.15
CA ALA A 374 -13.46 -8.51 36.88
C ALA A 374 -14.18 -8.85 38.18
N GLU A 375 -15.51 -8.77 38.19
CA GLU A 375 -16.37 -9.17 39.30
C GLU A 375 -17.45 -10.14 38.81
N GLY A 376 -17.47 -11.34 39.41
CA GLY A 376 -18.52 -12.35 39.23
C GLY A 376 -19.53 -12.40 40.38
N PHE A 377 -19.29 -11.65 41.47
CA PHE A 377 -20.06 -11.62 42.71
C PHE A 377 -20.05 -12.92 43.51
N GLU A 378 -19.14 -13.87 43.21
CA GLU A 378 -19.03 -15.14 43.93
C GLU A 378 -18.60 -14.98 45.39
N ASN A 379 -18.00 -13.83 45.74
CA ASN A 379 -17.57 -13.46 47.08
C ASN A 379 -18.58 -12.53 47.81
N GLY A 380 -19.77 -12.29 47.24
CA GLY A 380 -20.77 -11.37 47.79
C GLY A 380 -20.49 -9.90 47.43
N LEU A 381 -20.92 -8.97 48.29
CA LEU A 381 -20.77 -7.51 48.09
C LEU A 381 -19.86 -6.85 49.13
N ASP A 382 -19.13 -7.61 49.95
CA ASP A 382 -18.36 -7.09 51.10
C ASP A 382 -17.22 -6.13 50.69
N ALA A 383 -16.79 -6.16 49.43
CA ALA A 383 -15.80 -5.24 48.86
C ALA A 383 -16.41 -4.02 48.14
N TRP A 384 -17.74 -3.96 48.02
CA TRP A 384 -18.47 -2.91 47.32
C TRP A 384 -19.23 -2.03 48.32
N ASP A 385 -19.28 -0.71 48.07
CA ASP A 385 -20.15 0.17 48.85
C ASP A 385 -21.60 0.01 48.36
N ASN A 386 -22.41 -0.67 49.16
CA ASN A 386 -23.83 -0.92 48.91
C ASN A 386 -24.68 0.08 49.71
N ILE A 387 -25.07 1.18 49.06
CA ILE A 387 -25.66 2.36 49.69
C ILE A 387 -27.14 2.47 49.30
N THR A 388 -28.03 2.44 50.30
CA THR A 388 -29.44 2.81 50.12
C THR A 388 -29.59 4.31 50.38
N LEU A 389 -29.72 5.11 49.33
CA LEU A 389 -29.92 6.56 49.39
C LEU A 389 -31.40 6.90 49.68
N SER A 390 -32.33 6.08 49.20
CA SER A 390 -33.76 6.19 49.52
C SER A 390 -34.48 4.84 49.39
N GLY A 391 -35.55 4.68 50.17
CA GLY A 391 -36.35 3.45 50.23
C GLY A 391 -35.83 2.43 51.24
N THR A 392 -36.20 1.17 51.04
CA THR A 392 -35.95 0.04 51.94
C THR A 392 -35.27 -1.15 51.27
N LYS A 393 -35.02 -1.08 49.95
CA LYS A 393 -34.27 -2.07 49.18
C LYS A 393 -32.80 -1.69 49.07
N ALA A 394 -31.94 -2.70 49.10
CA ALA A 394 -30.50 -2.60 48.86
C ALA A 394 -30.10 -3.62 47.79
N TRP A 395 -28.91 -3.46 47.20
CA TRP A 395 -28.37 -4.49 46.31
C TRP A 395 -28.11 -5.78 47.10
N SER A 396 -28.29 -6.92 46.43
CA SER A 396 -28.10 -8.23 47.05
C SER A 396 -27.49 -9.22 46.06
N VAL A 397 -26.72 -10.19 46.53
CA VAL A 397 -26.23 -11.26 45.67
C VAL A 397 -27.15 -12.47 45.74
N THR A 398 -27.46 -13.03 44.57
CA THR A 398 -28.15 -14.31 44.43
C THR A 398 -27.35 -15.20 43.50
N SER A 399 -27.55 -16.52 43.57
CA SER A 399 -26.92 -17.46 42.64
C SER A 399 -27.91 -18.46 42.07
N TYR A 400 -27.55 -19.06 40.94
CA TYR A 400 -28.28 -20.17 40.31
C TYR A 400 -27.27 -21.04 39.58
N GLN A 401 -27.25 -22.35 39.84
CA GLN A 401 -26.29 -23.31 39.26
C GLN A 401 -24.79 -22.91 39.40
N ASN A 402 -24.45 -22.18 40.48
CA ASN A 402 -23.15 -21.56 40.76
C ASN A 402 -22.80 -20.29 39.96
N ASP A 403 -23.70 -19.77 39.13
CA ASP A 403 -23.56 -18.43 38.57
C ASP A 403 -24.10 -17.39 39.58
N TYR A 404 -23.26 -16.45 39.99
CA TYR A 404 -23.57 -15.40 40.96
C TYR A 404 -23.89 -14.09 40.24
N ARG A 405 -24.73 -13.25 40.88
CA ARG A 405 -25.17 -11.97 40.31
C ARG A 405 -25.62 -10.98 41.38
N ALA A 406 -25.30 -9.71 41.19
CA ALA A 406 -25.88 -8.61 41.97
C ALA A 406 -27.29 -8.31 41.45
N VAL A 407 -28.26 -8.13 42.35
CA VAL A 407 -29.68 -7.94 42.04
C VAL A 407 -30.23 -6.72 42.77
N PHE A 408 -30.95 -5.88 42.03
CA PHE A 408 -31.83 -4.87 42.59
C PHE A 408 -33.22 -4.94 41.92
N SER A 409 -34.26 -4.67 42.71
CA SER A 409 -35.64 -4.60 42.23
C SER A 409 -36.54 -3.82 43.18
N ALA A 410 -37.30 -2.86 42.64
CA ALA A 410 -38.48 -2.31 43.30
C ALA A 410 -39.76 -3.15 43.05
N HIS A 411 -39.68 -4.27 42.32
CA HIS A 411 -40.81 -5.17 42.10
C HIS A 411 -41.26 -5.77 43.44
N ASN A 412 -42.52 -5.53 43.81
CA ASN A 412 -43.07 -5.83 45.15
C ASN A 412 -42.39 -5.08 46.30
N ALA A 413 -41.83 -3.88 46.05
CA ALA A 413 -41.64 -2.88 47.12
C ALA A 413 -42.99 -2.33 47.59
N ASP A 414 -43.05 -1.79 48.81
CA ASP A 414 -44.26 -1.19 49.39
C ASP A 414 -44.76 -0.05 48.47
N PRO A 415 -46.03 -0.05 48.04
CA PRO A 415 -46.55 0.92 47.07
C PRO A 415 -46.67 2.36 47.62
N ALA A 416 -45.53 3.04 47.78
CA ALA A 416 -45.35 4.49 47.87
C ALA A 416 -43.88 4.96 47.96
N GLU A 417 -42.88 4.06 47.96
CA GLU A 417 -41.48 4.44 48.21
C GLU A 417 -40.59 4.40 46.96
N LEU A 418 -40.01 5.55 46.61
CA LEU A 418 -38.83 5.66 45.75
C LEU A 418 -37.70 4.82 46.32
N GLN A 419 -37.15 3.91 45.51
CA GLN A 419 -35.94 3.16 45.80
C GLN A 419 -34.78 3.79 45.02
N ASP A 420 -33.76 4.28 45.72
CA ASP A 420 -32.52 4.81 45.14
C ASP A 420 -31.35 4.07 45.80
N GLY A 421 -30.72 3.17 45.05
CA GLY A 421 -29.78 2.18 45.57
C GLY A 421 -28.53 2.10 44.73
N TRP A 422 -27.37 2.35 45.33
CA TRP A 422 -26.07 2.39 44.68
C TRP A 422 -25.25 1.17 45.06
N LEU A 423 -24.55 0.60 44.08
CA LEU A 423 -23.53 -0.41 44.30
C LEU A 423 -22.25 0.08 43.64
N VAL A 424 -21.30 0.57 44.44
CA VAL A 424 -20.05 1.20 43.98
C VAL A 424 -18.88 0.25 44.14
N SER A 425 -18.07 0.10 43.09
CA SER A 425 -16.98 -0.86 43.03
C SER A 425 -15.83 -0.52 43.98
N PRO A 426 -14.96 -1.49 44.30
CA PRO A 426 -13.57 -1.20 44.67
C PRO A 426 -12.91 -0.24 43.68
N GLY A 427 -11.83 0.42 44.09
CA GLY A 427 -11.02 1.24 43.19
C GLY A 427 -10.39 0.42 42.06
N ILE A 428 -10.49 0.94 40.83
CA ILE A 428 -9.99 0.32 39.59
C ILE A 428 -8.97 1.27 38.97
N SER A 429 -7.72 0.82 38.83
CA SER A 429 -6.68 1.60 38.13
C SER A 429 -6.81 1.43 36.61
N VAL A 430 -7.17 2.50 35.91
CA VAL A 430 -7.24 2.52 34.44
C VAL A 430 -5.84 2.74 33.86
N PRO A 431 -5.32 1.85 32.98
CA PRO A 431 -4.02 2.04 32.36
C PRO A 431 -3.90 3.38 31.61
N ALA A 432 -2.69 3.93 31.60
CA ALA A 432 -2.38 5.14 30.82
C ALA A 432 -2.30 4.85 29.31
N GLU A 433 -1.88 3.64 28.95
CA GLU A 433 -1.67 3.16 27.57
C GLU A 433 -2.81 2.26 27.08
N GLY A 434 -2.96 2.13 25.76
CA GLY A 434 -4.02 1.32 25.14
C GLY A 434 -5.39 2.01 25.13
N HIS A 435 -6.47 1.24 25.08
CA HIS A 435 -7.84 1.73 25.23
C HIS A 435 -8.59 0.84 26.24
N SER A 436 -9.22 1.44 27.25
CA SER A 436 -9.90 0.71 28.33
C SER A 436 -11.41 0.77 28.19
N GLN A 437 -12.10 -0.35 28.44
CA GLN A 437 -13.54 -0.49 28.26
C GLN A 437 -14.17 -1.19 29.47
N LEU A 438 -15.27 -0.64 29.96
CA LEU A 438 -16.15 -1.25 30.94
C LEU A 438 -17.25 -2.02 30.21
N SER A 439 -17.34 -3.33 30.43
CA SER A 439 -18.43 -4.18 29.97
C SER A 439 -19.11 -4.88 31.15
N LEU A 440 -20.37 -5.28 30.95
CA LEU A 440 -21.12 -6.08 31.91
C LEU A 440 -22.11 -6.99 31.19
N ASN A 441 -22.40 -8.13 31.81
CA ASN A 441 -23.49 -9.01 31.42
C ASN A 441 -24.69 -8.70 32.31
N LEU A 442 -25.92 -8.74 31.79
CA LEU A 442 -27.10 -8.64 32.65
C LEU A 442 -28.32 -9.41 32.16
N VAL A 443 -29.28 -9.54 33.07
CA VAL A 443 -30.65 -9.95 32.82
C VAL A 443 -31.59 -8.84 33.28
N VAL A 444 -32.57 -8.51 32.45
CA VAL A 444 -33.72 -7.66 32.83
C VAL A 444 -34.95 -8.53 33.04
N GLY A 445 -35.65 -8.33 34.16
CA GLY A 445 -36.91 -9.00 34.47
C GLY A 445 -38.04 -8.00 34.74
N TYR A 446 -39.24 -8.29 34.22
CA TYR A 446 -40.44 -7.47 34.43
C TYR A 446 -40.27 -6.00 34.01
N TYR A 447 -39.68 -5.78 32.83
CA TYR A 447 -39.41 -4.43 32.33
C TYR A 447 -40.68 -3.57 32.24
N ASN A 448 -40.67 -2.42 32.89
CA ASN A 448 -41.69 -1.38 32.76
C ASN A 448 -41.11 0.03 32.60
N HIS A 449 -39.84 0.24 32.96
CA HIS A 449 -39.09 1.48 32.77
C HIS A 449 -37.59 1.21 32.86
N ASP A 450 -36.76 2.10 32.32
CA ASP A 450 -35.32 2.10 32.58
C ASP A 450 -35.07 2.60 34.01
N CYS A 451 -34.56 1.72 34.89
CA CYS A 451 -34.30 2.03 36.30
C CYS A 451 -32.82 1.86 36.69
N LEU A 452 -31.92 1.59 35.74
CA LEU A 452 -30.49 1.38 35.97
C LEU A 452 -29.66 2.45 35.26
N SER A 453 -28.74 3.08 35.99
CA SER A 453 -27.65 3.88 35.42
C SER A 453 -26.30 3.23 35.73
N VAL A 454 -25.38 3.29 34.77
CA VAL A 454 -23.98 2.88 34.92
C VAL A 454 -23.13 4.14 34.92
N LEU A 455 -22.44 4.39 36.04
CA LEU A 455 -21.77 5.66 36.32
C LEU A 455 -20.29 5.42 36.66
N VAL A 456 -19.43 6.39 36.33
CA VAL A 456 -17.99 6.35 36.65
C VAL A 456 -17.57 7.62 37.38
N SER A 457 -16.75 7.50 38.42
CA SER A 457 -16.18 8.61 39.18
C SER A 457 -14.68 8.38 39.42
N ASP A 458 -13.89 9.44 39.38
CA ASP A 458 -12.47 9.50 39.76
C ASP A 458 -12.23 10.32 41.05
N ASP A 459 -13.29 10.73 41.74
CA ASP A 459 -13.27 11.54 42.97
C ASP A 459 -14.10 10.98 44.15
N TYR A 460 -14.76 9.83 43.96
CA TYR A 460 -15.56 9.16 44.99
C TYR A 460 -14.75 8.78 46.23
N ALA A 461 -15.26 9.17 47.40
CA ALA A 461 -14.61 8.99 48.69
C ALA A 461 -15.57 8.47 49.79
N GLY A 462 -16.50 7.59 49.43
CA GLY A 462 -17.47 6.97 50.36
C GLY A 462 -18.81 7.69 50.49
N ASP A 463 -19.07 8.72 49.68
CA ASP A 463 -20.32 9.48 49.63
C ASP A 463 -20.72 9.70 48.16
N VAL A 464 -21.89 9.16 47.77
CA VAL A 464 -22.40 9.21 46.39
C VAL A 464 -22.97 10.57 46.01
N GLU A 465 -23.41 11.38 46.98
CA GLU A 465 -23.94 12.74 46.74
C GLU A 465 -22.83 13.80 46.65
N ALA A 466 -21.66 13.52 47.22
CA ALA A 466 -20.49 14.41 47.18
C ALA A 466 -19.58 14.19 45.96
N ALA A 467 -19.68 13.04 45.28
CA ALA A 467 -18.82 12.66 44.16
C ALA A 467 -19.33 13.17 42.79
N THR A 468 -18.42 13.34 41.84
CA THR A 468 -18.72 13.68 40.45
C THR A 468 -18.88 12.40 39.63
N TRP A 469 -20.05 12.21 39.03
CA TRP A 469 -20.38 11.05 38.21
C TRP A 469 -20.45 11.39 36.72
N THR A 470 -19.69 10.65 35.91
CA THR A 470 -19.87 10.59 34.46
C THR A 470 -20.84 9.46 34.16
N ASP A 471 -21.98 9.79 33.54
CA ASP A 471 -22.94 8.78 33.08
C ASP A 471 -22.46 8.14 31.78
N VAL A 472 -22.40 6.81 31.77
CA VAL A 472 -22.00 5.99 30.61
C VAL A 472 -23.09 5.00 30.20
N THR A 473 -24.33 5.17 30.71
CA THR A 473 -25.46 4.26 30.48
C THR A 473 -25.81 4.11 29.00
N ASP A 474 -25.73 5.20 28.22
CA ASP A 474 -26.01 5.22 26.78
C ASP A 474 -25.06 4.35 25.93
N ALA A 475 -23.96 3.85 26.50
CA ALA A 475 -23.08 2.89 25.84
C ALA A 475 -23.59 1.43 25.90
N PHE A 476 -24.68 1.17 26.65
CA PHE A 476 -25.25 -0.15 26.83
C PHE A 476 -26.68 -0.25 26.27
N VAL A 477 -27.04 -1.44 25.77
CA VAL A 477 -28.38 -1.74 25.23
C VAL A 477 -29.08 -2.74 26.15
N PHE A 478 -29.98 -2.26 26.99
CA PHE A 478 -30.71 -3.10 27.95
C PHE A 478 -31.95 -3.77 27.32
N PRO A 479 -32.17 -5.09 27.54
CA PRO A 479 -33.29 -5.81 26.95
C PRO A 479 -34.63 -5.46 27.62
N GLN A 480 -35.60 -4.98 26.85
CA GLN A 480 -36.90 -4.49 27.35
C GLN A 480 -37.97 -5.60 27.47
N ASN A 481 -37.69 -6.66 28.24
CA ASN A 481 -38.59 -7.81 28.41
C ASN A 481 -39.68 -7.59 29.48
N ALA A 482 -40.89 -7.23 29.05
CA ALA A 482 -41.96 -6.79 29.96
C ALA A 482 -42.62 -7.89 30.83
N THR A 483 -42.66 -9.15 30.36
CA THR A 483 -43.46 -10.21 31.00
C THR A 483 -42.66 -11.26 31.76
N ASN A 484 -41.36 -11.39 31.48
CA ASN A 484 -40.46 -12.42 32.03
C ASN A 484 -39.05 -11.85 32.18
N TYR A 485 -38.10 -12.71 32.55
CA TYR A 485 -36.66 -12.42 32.50
C TYR A 485 -36.11 -12.63 31.08
N SER A 486 -35.17 -11.78 30.67
CA SER A 486 -34.36 -11.98 29.46
C SER A 486 -33.38 -13.18 29.63
N PRO A 487 -32.72 -13.63 28.55
CA PRO A 487 -31.44 -14.32 28.66
C PRO A 487 -30.40 -13.45 29.36
N VAL A 488 -29.30 -14.06 29.82
CA VAL A 488 -28.07 -13.32 30.18
C VAL A 488 -27.47 -12.81 28.87
N LEU A 489 -27.28 -11.50 28.76
CA LEU A 489 -26.71 -10.84 27.58
C LEU A 489 -25.53 -9.98 27.99
N ASN A 490 -24.47 -9.97 27.18
CA ASN A 490 -23.51 -8.87 27.17
C ASN A 490 -24.24 -7.67 26.59
N VAL A 491 -24.38 -6.59 27.36
CA VAL A 491 -25.17 -5.42 26.95
C VAL A 491 -24.33 -4.27 26.40
N GLY A 492 -23.03 -4.45 26.25
CA GLY A 492 -22.16 -3.51 25.55
C GLY A 492 -20.91 -3.09 26.31
N ALA A 493 -20.26 -2.02 25.81
CA ALA A 493 -18.97 -1.54 26.26
C ALA A 493 -18.90 -0.01 26.35
N ALA A 494 -18.74 0.54 27.56
CA ALA A 494 -18.47 1.95 27.80
C ALA A 494 -16.97 2.26 27.72
N SER A 495 -16.60 3.39 27.11
CA SER A 495 -15.18 3.79 27.03
C SER A 495 -14.72 4.48 28.31
N LEU A 496 -13.61 4.01 28.87
CA LEU A 496 -12.93 4.64 30.01
C LEU A 496 -11.77 5.53 29.57
N ASN A 497 -11.65 5.88 28.29
CA ASN A 497 -10.52 6.63 27.74
C ASN A 497 -10.37 8.05 28.34
N ALA A 498 -11.46 8.63 28.86
CA ALA A 498 -11.45 9.88 29.64
C ALA A 498 -10.71 9.77 30.99
N PHE A 499 -10.51 8.56 31.49
CA PHE A 499 -9.93 8.23 32.79
C PHE A 499 -8.54 7.59 32.70
N LYS A 500 -7.89 7.64 31.53
CA LYS A 500 -6.53 7.11 31.32
C LYS A 500 -5.55 7.53 32.42
N GLY A 501 -4.93 6.53 33.05
CA GLY A 501 -3.93 6.73 34.11
C GLY A 501 -4.51 7.19 35.45
N LYS A 502 -5.83 7.11 35.66
CA LYS A 502 -6.51 7.43 36.92
C LYS A 502 -7.00 6.17 37.62
N ASP A 503 -7.16 6.26 38.93
CA ASP A 503 -8.01 5.34 39.69
C ASP A 503 -9.46 5.82 39.61
N ILE A 504 -10.39 4.91 39.38
CA ILE A 504 -11.83 5.17 39.28
C ILE A 504 -12.63 4.22 40.17
N VAL A 505 -13.91 4.51 40.35
CA VAL A 505 -14.94 3.52 40.72
C VAL A 505 -16.04 3.48 39.67
N VAL A 506 -16.68 2.33 39.55
CA VAL A 506 -17.90 2.11 38.75
C VAL A 506 -19.07 1.96 39.70
N ALA A 507 -20.16 2.70 39.47
CA ALA A 507 -21.39 2.57 40.23
C ALA A 507 -22.54 2.05 39.37
N LEU A 508 -23.24 1.06 39.91
CA LEU A 508 -24.53 0.58 39.41
C LEU A 508 -25.61 1.25 40.27
N ARG A 509 -26.24 2.30 39.74
CA ARG A 509 -27.33 3.01 40.44
C ARG A 509 -28.67 2.47 39.97
N TYR A 510 -29.46 1.96 40.89
CA TYR A 510 -30.88 1.73 40.67
C TYR A 510 -31.69 2.95 41.13
N GLN A 511 -32.60 3.44 40.29
CA GLN A 511 -33.63 4.39 40.69
C GLN A 511 -34.99 3.94 40.13
N GLY A 512 -35.95 3.63 41.03
CA GLY A 512 -37.28 3.18 40.62
C GLY A 512 -38.33 3.45 41.69
N ASP A 513 -39.58 3.64 41.26
CA ASP A 513 -40.73 3.93 42.10
C ASP A 513 -41.87 2.95 41.76
N ASN A 514 -42.46 2.31 42.76
CA ASN A 514 -43.58 1.39 42.54
C ASN A 514 -44.96 2.11 42.54
N SER A 515 -45.00 3.42 42.82
CA SER A 515 -46.19 4.28 42.75
C SER A 515 -46.49 4.77 41.33
N VAL A 516 -45.45 4.96 40.51
CA VAL A 516 -45.49 5.19 39.07
C VAL A 516 -44.66 4.08 38.41
N PRO A 517 -45.26 3.06 37.78
CA PRO A 517 -44.68 1.70 37.66
C PRO A 517 -43.29 1.64 37.00
N GLN A 518 -42.26 1.85 37.81
CA GLN A 518 -40.84 1.93 37.49
C GLN A 518 -40.11 0.94 38.42
N SER A 519 -40.37 -0.35 38.19
CA SER A 519 -40.00 -1.45 39.08
C SER A 519 -39.33 -2.62 38.38
N THR A 520 -38.76 -2.37 37.18
CA THR A 520 -37.86 -3.27 36.45
C THR A 520 -36.82 -3.91 37.39
N THR A 521 -36.57 -5.21 37.20
CA THR A 521 -35.55 -5.97 37.94
C THR A 521 -34.29 -6.09 37.10
N TYR A 522 -33.12 -5.76 37.68
CA TYR A 522 -31.83 -6.00 37.05
C TYR A 522 -31.06 -7.06 37.82
N GLN A 523 -30.40 -7.95 37.09
CA GLN A 523 -29.45 -8.92 37.62
C GLN A 523 -28.14 -8.76 36.85
N ILE A 524 -27.09 -8.28 37.51
CA ILE A 524 -25.80 -7.92 36.91
C ILE A 524 -24.78 -9.03 37.16
N TYR A 525 -24.02 -9.36 36.13
CA TYR A 525 -23.00 -10.39 36.05
C TYR A 525 -21.74 -9.81 35.38
N ASP A 526 -20.59 -10.42 35.61
CA ASP A 526 -19.35 -10.19 34.83
C ASP A 526 -18.99 -8.70 34.61
N VAL A 527 -19.01 -7.87 35.67
CA VAL A 527 -18.55 -6.48 35.54
C VAL A 527 -17.05 -6.50 35.29
N LYS A 528 -16.63 -6.13 34.08
CA LYS A 528 -15.25 -6.29 33.61
C LYS A 528 -14.71 -4.98 33.06
N VAL A 529 -13.45 -4.71 33.37
CA VAL A 529 -12.67 -3.68 32.68
C VAL A 529 -11.53 -4.34 31.93
N ASN A 530 -11.58 -4.26 30.59
CA ASN A 530 -10.54 -4.75 29.69
C ASN A 530 -9.78 -3.57 29.09
N THR A 531 -8.47 -3.73 28.91
CA THR A 531 -7.60 -2.81 28.19
C THR A 531 -7.03 -3.47 26.95
N TYR A 532 -7.13 -2.79 25.82
CA TYR A 532 -6.73 -3.28 24.50
C TYR A 532 -5.47 -2.54 24.03
N THR A 533 -4.48 -3.29 23.51
CA THR A 533 -3.20 -2.76 23.01
C THR A 533 -2.78 -3.54 21.75
N ARG A 534 -2.01 -2.92 20.83
CA ARG A 534 -1.43 -3.66 19.68
C ARG A 534 -0.19 -4.45 20.12
N ALA A 535 -0.13 -5.72 19.71
CA ALA A 535 1.00 -6.62 19.85
C ALA A 535 1.79 -6.73 18.53
N ALA A 536 3.05 -7.18 18.62
CA ALA A 536 3.85 -7.43 17.42
C ALA A 536 3.38 -8.69 16.67
N LYS A 537 3.13 -8.57 15.36
CA LYS A 537 2.66 -9.65 14.47
C LYS A 537 3.56 -10.91 14.56
N LYS A 538 2.95 -12.10 14.70
CA LYS A 538 3.63 -13.41 14.64
C LYS A 538 3.46 -14.06 13.28
N SER A 539 4.38 -14.94 12.88
CA SER A 539 4.42 -15.58 11.54
C SER A 539 4.29 -17.11 11.58
N ALA A 540 3.65 -17.72 10.57
CA ALA A 540 3.54 -19.18 10.36
C ALA A 540 3.70 -19.59 8.86
N SER A 541 3.70 -20.90 8.51
CA SER A 541 3.95 -21.49 7.15
C SER A 541 3.51 -22.99 7.09
N MET A 542 3.48 -23.77 5.99
CA MET A 542 4.40 -23.94 4.81
C MET A 542 3.75 -24.66 3.59
N LEU A 543 4.11 -24.24 2.35
CA LEU A 543 4.20 -25.03 1.08
C LEU A 543 2.89 -25.61 0.47
N LYS A 544 2.67 -25.67 -0.87
CA LYS A 544 3.41 -26.35 -1.96
C LYS A 544 2.99 -25.82 -3.38
N ALA A 545 3.79 -26.03 -4.44
CA ALA A 545 3.69 -25.31 -5.73
C ALA A 545 3.13 -26.09 -6.96
N ALA A 546 2.84 -25.35 -8.05
CA ALA A 546 2.41 -25.80 -9.40
C ALA A 546 3.28 -25.21 -10.55
N THR A 547 2.86 -25.35 -11.82
CA THR A 547 3.64 -25.00 -13.04
C THR A 547 3.58 -23.52 -13.40
N VAL A 548 4.71 -22.92 -13.82
CA VAL A 548 4.92 -21.46 -13.80
C VAL A 548 5.84 -20.98 -14.94
N GLN A 549 5.53 -19.84 -15.59
CA GLN A 549 6.52 -19.06 -16.33
C GLN A 549 7.43 -18.34 -15.34
N ASN A 550 8.66 -18.83 -15.16
CA ASN A 550 9.55 -18.34 -14.10
C ASN A 550 10.36 -17.12 -14.54
N ASN A 551 10.50 -16.14 -13.65
CA ASN A 551 11.29 -14.91 -13.86
C ASN A 551 10.84 -14.10 -15.10
N ILE A 552 9.60 -13.64 -15.14
CA ILE A 552 9.16 -12.49 -15.95
C ILE A 552 9.78 -11.22 -15.37
N TYR A 553 10.31 -10.35 -16.23
CA TYR A 553 10.93 -9.08 -15.88
C TYR A 553 10.03 -7.92 -16.32
N THR A 554 9.80 -6.94 -15.45
CA THR A 554 9.09 -5.69 -15.78
C THR A 554 9.81 -4.49 -15.17
N LEU A 555 9.69 -3.31 -15.76
CA LEU A 555 10.32 -2.08 -15.26
C LEU A 555 9.28 -1.20 -14.55
N TYR A 556 9.65 -0.68 -13.38
CA TYR A 556 8.83 0.24 -12.60
C TYR A 556 9.67 1.45 -12.14
N ARG A 557 9.09 2.64 -12.30
CA ARG A 557 9.69 3.91 -11.88
C ARG A 557 8.89 4.54 -10.75
N PHE A 558 9.57 4.98 -9.69
CA PHE A 558 8.96 5.75 -8.63
C PHE A 558 8.74 7.20 -9.08
N ASN A 559 7.52 7.71 -8.99
CA ASN A 559 7.18 9.07 -9.43
C ASN A 559 7.29 10.13 -8.33
N GLY A 560 7.67 9.75 -7.11
CA GLY A 560 7.68 10.60 -5.90
C GLY A 560 6.55 10.31 -4.91
N SER A 561 5.54 9.52 -5.29
CA SER A 561 4.50 9.01 -4.39
C SER A 561 4.17 7.53 -4.57
N ALA A 562 4.34 6.99 -5.79
CA ALA A 562 4.04 5.61 -6.14
C ALA A 562 4.97 5.08 -7.24
N TRP A 563 5.16 3.77 -7.26
CA TRP A 563 5.76 3.02 -8.34
C TRP A 563 4.75 2.83 -9.49
N GLN A 564 5.17 3.17 -10.70
CA GLN A 564 4.37 3.12 -11.93
C GLN A 564 5.12 2.34 -13.02
N PRO A 565 4.43 1.64 -13.94
CA PRO A 565 5.09 0.92 -15.03
C PRO A 565 5.92 1.86 -15.91
N GLU A 566 7.16 1.48 -16.19
CA GLU A 566 8.02 2.17 -17.15
C GLU A 566 7.79 1.58 -18.54
N ASN A 567 7.05 2.31 -19.37
CA ASN A 567 6.65 1.89 -20.71
C ASN A 567 7.58 2.39 -21.82
N SER A 568 8.60 3.21 -21.52
CA SER A 568 9.56 3.71 -22.51
C SER A 568 10.74 2.76 -22.77
N ALA A 569 10.82 1.65 -22.03
CA ALA A 569 11.84 0.61 -22.18
C ALA A 569 11.23 -0.78 -21.97
N VAL A 570 11.81 -1.79 -22.62
CA VAL A 570 11.43 -3.21 -22.46
C VAL A 570 12.64 -3.97 -21.90
N ILE A 571 12.40 -4.85 -20.94
CA ILE A 571 13.40 -5.77 -20.39
C ILE A 571 13.01 -7.20 -20.79
N LEU A 572 13.94 -7.95 -21.39
CA LEU A 572 13.66 -9.29 -21.88
C LEU A 572 13.69 -10.34 -20.77
N SER A 573 12.66 -11.17 -20.75
CA SER A 573 12.51 -12.34 -19.87
C SER A 573 13.12 -13.61 -20.50
N PRO A 574 13.42 -14.68 -19.74
CA PRO A 574 13.96 -15.94 -20.28
C PRO A 574 13.03 -16.61 -21.31
N SER A 575 11.72 -16.39 -21.20
CA SER A 575 10.70 -16.74 -22.19
C SER A 575 10.98 -16.14 -23.56
N ASP A 576 11.45 -14.89 -23.58
CA ASP A 576 11.59 -14.07 -24.78
C ASP A 576 12.79 -14.55 -25.60
N TYR A 577 13.91 -14.83 -24.92
CA TYR A 577 15.05 -15.52 -25.52
C TYR A 577 14.65 -16.89 -26.07
N THR A 578 13.84 -17.65 -25.32
CA THR A 578 13.34 -18.96 -25.76
C THR A 578 12.45 -18.85 -27.01
N ALA A 579 11.58 -17.84 -27.09
CA ALA A 579 10.77 -17.54 -28.26
C ALA A 579 11.62 -17.11 -29.47
N MET A 580 12.71 -16.38 -29.23
CA MET A 580 13.74 -16.05 -30.23
C MET A 580 14.66 -17.24 -30.58
N GLY A 581 14.49 -18.41 -29.96
CA GLY A 581 15.27 -19.61 -30.22
C GLY A 581 16.71 -19.59 -29.68
N ILE A 582 17.00 -18.71 -28.72
CA ILE A 582 18.32 -18.48 -28.12
C ILE A 582 18.25 -18.51 -26.59
N SER A 583 19.41 -18.47 -25.91
CA SER A 583 19.44 -18.38 -24.43
C SER A 583 19.94 -17.03 -23.91
N TYR A 584 20.67 -16.28 -24.73
CA TYR A 584 21.19 -14.94 -24.46
C TYR A 584 21.77 -14.35 -25.76
N PHE A 585 21.93 -13.02 -25.82
CA PHE A 585 22.64 -12.36 -26.91
C PHE A 585 24.16 -12.52 -26.76
N SER A 586 24.84 -12.76 -27.87
CA SER A 586 26.29 -12.97 -27.92
C SER A 586 26.85 -12.58 -29.27
N SER A 587 28.17 -12.66 -29.47
CA SER A 587 28.78 -12.48 -30.80
C SER A 587 28.31 -13.52 -31.84
N SER A 588 27.73 -14.64 -31.42
CA SER A 588 27.10 -15.63 -32.30
C SER A 588 25.59 -15.43 -32.44
N ASN A 589 24.94 -14.78 -31.48
CA ASN A 589 23.52 -14.42 -31.49
C ASN A 589 23.38 -12.88 -31.29
N PRO A 590 23.78 -12.05 -32.27
CA PRO A 590 23.82 -10.61 -32.10
C PRO A 590 22.39 -10.02 -32.06
N ALA A 591 22.13 -9.10 -31.13
CA ALA A 591 20.78 -8.67 -30.75
C ALA A 591 20.00 -8.03 -31.91
N GLU A 592 20.71 -7.31 -32.79
CA GLU A 592 20.19 -6.66 -33.99
C GLU A 592 19.53 -7.63 -34.98
N ASN A 593 19.84 -8.93 -34.94
CA ASN A 593 19.22 -9.94 -35.80
C ASN A 593 17.89 -10.48 -35.25
N TYR A 594 17.59 -10.26 -33.97
CA TYR A 594 16.42 -10.86 -33.30
C TYR A 594 15.42 -9.80 -32.82
N LEU A 595 15.90 -8.75 -32.15
CA LEU A 595 15.05 -7.71 -31.56
C LEU A 595 14.05 -7.09 -32.56
N PRO A 596 14.40 -6.75 -33.82
CA PRO A 596 13.45 -6.13 -34.76
C PRO A 596 12.36 -7.07 -35.31
N THR A 597 12.41 -8.36 -34.96
CA THR A 597 11.36 -9.35 -35.30
C THR A 597 10.55 -9.74 -34.06
N PHE A 598 11.10 -9.52 -32.87
CA PHE A 598 10.48 -9.86 -31.59
C PHE A 598 9.65 -8.70 -31.01
N LEU A 599 10.13 -7.46 -31.19
CA LEU A 599 9.44 -6.20 -30.84
C LEU A 599 8.58 -5.68 -32.00
#